data_AF-A0A1C1CZE4-F1
#
_entry.id   AF-A0A1C1CZE4-F1
#
_cell.length_a   1.000
_cell.length_b   1.000
_cell.length_c   1.000
_cell.angle_alpha   90.00
_cell.angle_beta   90.00
_cell.angle_gamma   90.00
#
_symmetry.space_group_name_H-M   'P 1'
#
loop_
_entity.id
_entity.type
_entity.pdbx_description
1 polymer ?
#
loop_
_entity_poly.entity_id
_entity_poly.type
_entity_poly.pdbx_seq_one_letter_code
_entity_poly.pdbx_strand_id
1 'polypeptide(L)'
;MSAIASNEAPIIAQAQVDQAALAGTATEKRLGRGSIDVTSFQDTGSTLDDEVTEADLHTLRRVSGKIPWTAFTIAFVELCERFSYYGTTVVFVNFIQQPLPEGSTTGAGKSGQSGALGMGQRASTGLVTFNQFWAYVMPLLGAYMADAHWGRYKTIHAAIICAMVGHVILTASAAPSVIQNGSSALAAFTIGLIILGIGTGGFKSNISPLLAEQQTDTKKRIEVLPSGERVIVDPTVYAEKYVGFWLAYMLPTVLFLFAPVVLALCRKRYVLTPPTGSVFAKFWKLWAYATKGRWSVTPVRTYKNFSAPDFWERVKPSRIPAAERPAWMTFDDAWVEEVRRGLKACAVFLYLPLYWLAYGQMTGNLTSQAAVMELNGVPNDIIQNLNPISIIIFIPLMDFIIYPALRKARINFTPIKRIAFGFALASLAMVSACVVQVYIYRMSPCGHNASDPDCSGPAPINVWVQTGAKSLYRNLDRQAGRRITP
;
A
#
# COMPACT_ATOMS: atom_id res chain seq x y z
N MET A 1 -0.45 -1.64 -6.13
CA MET A 1 0.23 -0.52 -5.43
C MET A 1 1.21 0.25 -6.33
N SER A 2 1.92 -0.38 -7.27
CA SER A 2 2.83 0.31 -8.22
C SER A 2 2.17 1.41 -9.08
N ALA A 3 0.87 1.32 -9.35
CA ALA A 3 0.14 2.35 -10.11
C ALA A 3 -0.34 3.55 -9.26
N ILE A 4 -0.24 3.45 -7.93
CA ILE A 4 -0.57 4.54 -6.99
C ILE A 4 0.71 5.25 -6.52
N ALA A 5 1.86 4.56 -6.54
CA ALA A 5 3.16 5.16 -6.28
C ALA A 5 3.75 5.91 -7.49
N SER A 6 3.23 5.67 -8.70
CA SER A 6 3.46 6.55 -9.83
C SER A 6 2.40 7.66 -9.79
N ASN A 7 2.82 8.92 -9.88
CA ASN A 7 1.99 10.11 -9.96
C ASN A 7 1.05 10.17 -11.20
N GLU A 8 0.56 9.03 -11.71
CA GLU A 8 -0.28 8.93 -12.91
C GLU A 8 -1.79 8.91 -12.60
N ALA A 9 -2.23 8.73 -11.35
CA ALA A 9 -3.64 8.75 -10.99
C ALA A 9 -4.37 10.11 -11.27
N PRO A 10 -3.73 11.30 -11.22
CA PRO A 10 -4.39 12.54 -11.63
C PRO A 10 -4.37 12.79 -13.15
N ILE A 11 -3.66 11.99 -13.96
CA ILE A 11 -3.57 12.25 -15.42
C ILE A 11 -4.93 12.05 -16.12
N ILE A 12 -5.85 11.26 -15.55
CA ILE A 12 -7.18 11.04 -16.16
C ILE A 12 -8.12 12.25 -15.95
N ALA A 13 -7.81 13.21 -15.06
CA ALA A 13 -8.71 14.32 -14.75
C ALA A 13 -8.18 15.72 -15.13
N GLN A 14 -6.97 15.86 -15.63
CA GLN A 14 -6.46 17.15 -16.10
C GLN A 14 -6.77 17.34 -17.57
N ALA A 15 -7.65 18.31 -17.85
CA ALA A 15 -7.73 18.96 -19.15
C ALA A 15 -6.31 19.33 -19.61
N GLN A 16 -6.03 19.14 -20.90
CA GLN A 16 -4.71 19.33 -21.54
C GLN A 16 -3.90 20.45 -20.88
N VAL A 17 -2.87 20.07 -20.13
CA VAL A 17 -1.76 20.97 -19.75
C VAL A 17 -0.55 20.47 -20.52
N ASP A 18 0.11 21.38 -21.24
CA ASP A 18 1.25 21.09 -22.09
C ASP A 18 2.42 20.46 -21.31
N GLN A 19 3.20 19.66 -22.03
CA GLN A 19 4.19 18.70 -21.53
C GLN A 19 5.11 19.27 -20.44
N ALA A 20 4.94 18.79 -19.20
CA ALA A 20 5.89 19.05 -18.12
C ALA A 20 7.27 18.46 -18.46
N ALA A 21 8.31 19.30 -18.39
CA ALA A 21 9.68 18.94 -18.71
C ALA A 21 10.24 17.88 -17.74
N LEU A 22 10.69 16.75 -18.29
CA LEU A 22 11.46 15.74 -17.57
C LEU A 22 12.74 16.38 -16.99
N ALA A 23 12.94 16.23 -15.67
CA ALA A 23 14.22 16.53 -15.03
C ALA A 23 15.37 15.73 -15.69
N GLY A 24 16.55 16.34 -15.85
CA GLY A 24 17.73 15.69 -16.43
C GLY A 24 17.96 15.98 -17.91
N THR A 25 17.86 17.24 -18.33
CA THR A 25 18.15 17.63 -19.72
C THR A 25 19.64 17.45 -20.03
N ALA A 26 19.96 17.20 -21.31
CA ALA A 26 21.34 16.99 -21.76
C ALA A 26 22.28 18.18 -21.42
N THR A 27 21.72 19.38 -21.27
CA THR A 27 22.41 20.60 -20.86
C THR A 27 22.92 20.51 -19.41
N GLU A 28 22.13 19.94 -18.48
CA GLU A 28 22.51 19.75 -17.07
C GLU A 28 23.67 18.74 -16.91
N LYS A 29 23.70 17.70 -17.75
CA LYS A 29 24.82 16.73 -17.77
C LYS A 29 26.10 17.32 -18.36
N ARG A 30 25.99 18.32 -19.26
CA ARG A 30 27.12 18.85 -20.03
C ARG A 30 27.88 19.95 -19.28
N LEU A 31 27.20 20.75 -18.47
CA LEU A 31 27.77 21.92 -17.80
C LEU A 31 28.32 21.59 -16.40
N GLY A 32 29.10 20.52 -16.27
CA GLY A 32 29.75 20.08 -15.01
C GLY A 32 30.75 21.08 -14.38
N ARG A 33 30.67 22.37 -14.74
CA ARG A 33 31.33 23.56 -14.21
C ARG A 33 30.63 24.77 -14.85
N GLY A 34 30.25 25.76 -14.05
CA GLY A 34 29.63 26.99 -14.54
C GLY A 34 29.71 28.09 -13.50
N SER A 35 30.92 28.53 -13.19
CA SER A 35 31.22 29.76 -12.47
C SER A 35 30.83 30.98 -13.32
N ILE A 36 30.05 31.91 -12.77
CA ILE A 36 29.94 33.29 -13.28
C ILE A 36 29.96 34.26 -12.09
N ASP A 37 30.62 35.40 -12.30
CA ASP A 37 31.12 36.42 -11.38
C ASP A 37 30.14 37.01 -10.36
N VAL A 38 30.68 37.28 -9.16
CA VAL A 38 29.99 37.77 -7.96
C VAL A 38 30.30 39.25 -7.74
N THR A 39 29.88 40.13 -8.64
CA THR A 39 29.93 41.59 -8.37
C THR A 39 28.78 42.32 -9.07
N SER A 40 27.57 42.18 -8.53
CA SER A 40 26.56 43.25 -8.46
C SER A 40 25.19 42.64 -8.20
N PHE A 41 24.72 42.59 -6.95
CA PHE A 41 23.30 42.81 -6.67
C PHE A 41 23.17 43.39 -5.26
N GLN A 42 22.64 44.61 -5.22
CA GLN A 42 22.32 45.35 -4.02
C GLN A 42 21.15 44.69 -3.30
N ASP A 43 21.27 44.68 -1.98
CA ASP A 43 20.35 44.15 -0.99
C ASP A 43 19.02 44.93 -1.02
N THR A 44 18.08 44.52 -1.88
CA THR A 44 16.69 44.96 -1.77
C THR A 44 15.95 44.01 -0.85
N GLY A 45 15.86 44.40 0.42
CA GLY A 45 14.95 43.82 1.38
C GLY A 45 13.51 43.94 0.90
N SER A 46 13.00 42.85 0.36
CA SER A 46 11.58 42.54 0.34
C SER A 46 11.43 41.03 0.34
N THR A 47 11.07 40.49 1.50
CA THR A 47 10.38 39.20 1.63
C THR A 47 9.06 39.29 0.87
N LEU A 48 9.09 39.14 -0.45
CA LEU A 48 7.92 38.94 -1.29
C LEU A 48 7.93 37.48 -1.69
N ASP A 49 6.88 36.77 -1.27
CA ASP A 49 6.48 35.48 -1.84
C ASP A 49 6.14 35.70 -3.32
N ASP A 50 7.14 35.85 -4.17
CA ASP A 50 6.95 35.85 -5.62
C ASP A 50 6.39 34.47 -5.98
N GLU A 51 5.10 34.41 -6.33
CA GLU A 51 4.53 33.22 -6.94
C GLU A 51 5.39 32.86 -8.15
N VAL A 52 5.97 31.66 -8.13
CA VAL A 52 6.88 31.19 -9.17
C VAL A 52 6.17 31.28 -10.52
N THR A 53 6.66 32.17 -11.40
CA THR A 53 6.08 32.31 -12.73
C THR A 53 6.43 31.11 -13.60
N GLU A 54 5.68 30.89 -14.67
CA GLU A 54 5.99 29.83 -15.65
C GLU A 54 7.40 30.03 -16.25
N ALA A 55 7.82 31.29 -16.45
CA ALA A 55 9.17 31.64 -16.86
C ALA A 55 10.23 31.22 -15.82
N ASP A 56 9.97 31.43 -14.52
CA ASP A 56 10.86 31.00 -13.44
C ASP A 56 11.00 29.46 -13.40
N LEU A 57 9.89 28.72 -13.60
CA LEU A 57 9.89 27.24 -13.65
C LEU A 57 10.81 26.67 -14.73
N HIS A 58 11.00 27.41 -15.83
CA HIS A 58 11.87 27.03 -16.95
C HIS A 58 13.31 27.53 -16.80
N THR A 59 13.55 28.63 -16.08
CA THR A 59 14.84 29.31 -16.04
C THR A 59 15.63 29.04 -14.76
N LEU A 60 14.96 28.89 -13.62
CA LEU A 60 15.62 28.77 -12.32
C LEU A 60 15.94 27.31 -11.99
N ARG A 61 17.15 27.09 -11.46
CA ARG A 61 17.59 25.79 -10.96
C ARG A 61 16.75 25.36 -9.77
N ARG A 62 16.37 24.08 -9.72
CA ARG A 62 15.66 23.51 -8.56
C ARG A 62 16.64 23.02 -7.49
N VAL A 63 16.36 23.29 -6.21
CA VAL A 63 17.14 22.83 -5.05
C VAL A 63 16.20 22.21 -4.03
N SER A 64 16.61 21.15 -3.35
CA SER A 64 15.73 20.52 -2.36
C SER A 64 15.46 21.43 -1.17
N GLY A 65 14.18 21.50 -0.76
CA GLY A 65 13.81 22.02 0.54
C GLY A 65 14.43 21.19 1.66
N LYS A 66 14.62 21.82 2.83
CA LYS A 66 15.08 21.10 4.02
C LYS A 66 13.91 20.31 4.59
N ILE A 67 14.01 18.98 4.56
CA ILE A 67 13.02 18.12 5.22
C ILE A 67 13.12 18.35 6.74
N PRO A 68 12.04 18.78 7.41
CA PRO A 68 12.07 18.96 8.85
C PRO A 68 12.32 17.61 9.53
N TRP A 69 13.12 17.64 10.61
CA TRP A 69 13.47 16.43 11.37
C TRP A 69 12.23 15.65 11.86
N THR A 70 11.11 16.33 12.12
CA THR A 70 9.84 15.72 12.52
C THR A 70 9.20 14.84 11.43
N ALA A 71 9.48 15.11 10.15
CA ALA A 71 9.02 14.25 9.06
C ALA A 71 9.73 12.88 9.11
N PHE A 72 11.03 12.86 9.42
CA PHE A 72 11.77 11.61 9.58
C PHE A 72 11.24 10.78 10.73
N THR A 73 10.83 11.41 11.85
CA THR A 73 10.23 10.66 12.96
C THR A 73 8.92 9.99 12.58
N ILE A 74 8.10 10.62 11.74
CA ILE A 74 6.83 10.05 11.26
C ILE A 74 7.08 8.95 10.22
N ALA A 75 7.95 9.19 9.24
CA ALA A 75 8.32 8.19 8.23
C ALA A 75 8.89 6.92 8.87
N PHE A 76 9.64 7.11 9.95
CA PHE A 76 10.18 6.03 10.75
C PHE A 76 9.09 5.24 11.51
N VAL A 77 8.09 5.92 12.09
CA VAL A 77 6.91 5.26 12.69
C VAL A 77 6.09 4.52 11.63
N GLU A 78 5.95 5.08 10.43
CA GLU A 78 5.32 4.42 9.29
C GLU A 78 6.05 3.13 8.92
N LEU A 79 7.38 3.16 8.82
CA LEU A 79 8.21 1.97 8.57
C LEU A 79 7.95 0.88 9.62
N CYS A 80 7.89 1.24 10.90
CA CYS A 80 7.61 0.30 11.99
C CYS A 80 6.24 -0.36 11.84
N GLU A 81 5.19 0.42 11.56
CA GLU A 81 3.84 -0.13 11.35
C GLU A 81 3.76 -1.02 10.12
N ARG A 82 4.40 -0.63 9.01
CA ARG A 82 4.47 -1.49 7.81
C ARG A 82 5.14 -2.81 8.12
N PHE A 83 6.27 -2.79 8.81
CA PHE A 83 7.00 -4.00 9.19
C PHE A 83 6.14 -4.91 10.07
N SER A 84 5.53 -4.36 11.12
CA SER A 84 4.66 -5.09 12.04
C SER A 84 3.48 -5.73 11.31
N TYR A 85 2.80 -4.98 10.43
CA TYR A 85 1.65 -5.50 9.68
C TYR A 85 2.06 -6.63 8.72
N TYR A 86 3.07 -6.42 7.87
CA TYR A 86 3.47 -7.43 6.89
C TYR A 86 4.15 -8.65 7.54
N GLY A 87 4.99 -8.43 8.56
CA GLY A 87 5.64 -9.52 9.31
C GLY A 87 4.65 -10.41 10.06
N THR A 88 3.54 -9.84 10.54
CA THR A 88 2.49 -10.60 11.23
C THR A 88 1.56 -11.30 10.24
N THR A 89 1.17 -10.63 9.16
CA THR A 89 0.19 -11.19 8.20
C THR A 89 0.75 -12.31 7.33
N VAL A 90 2.05 -12.31 7.02
CA VAL A 90 2.67 -13.34 6.18
C VAL A 90 2.62 -14.73 6.81
N VAL A 91 2.68 -14.82 8.15
CA VAL A 91 2.68 -16.10 8.89
C VAL A 91 1.28 -16.63 9.21
N PHE A 92 0.22 -15.84 9.01
CA PHE A 92 -1.15 -16.24 9.36
C PHE A 92 -1.61 -17.50 8.64
N VAL A 93 -1.24 -17.65 7.35
CA VAL A 93 -1.70 -18.78 6.54
C VAL A 93 -1.27 -20.09 7.19
N ASN A 94 0.03 -20.23 7.45
CA ASN A 94 0.61 -21.42 8.06
C ASN A 94 0.16 -21.61 9.51
N PHE A 95 0.16 -20.55 10.31
CA PHE A 95 -0.26 -20.60 11.72
C PHE A 95 -1.67 -21.18 11.88
N ILE A 96 -2.61 -20.77 11.03
CA ILE A 96 -4.02 -21.21 11.10
C ILE A 96 -4.22 -22.55 10.39
N GLN A 97 -3.64 -22.71 9.20
CA GLN A 97 -3.92 -23.85 8.33
C GLN A 97 -3.28 -25.14 8.83
N GLN A 98 -2.00 -25.09 9.17
CA GLN A 98 -1.17 -26.27 9.35
C GLN A 98 -1.24 -26.75 10.80
N PRO A 99 -1.27 -28.08 11.04
CA PRO A 99 -1.26 -28.63 12.39
C PRO A 99 0.09 -28.39 13.07
N LEU A 100 0.12 -28.59 14.38
CA LEU A 100 1.35 -28.59 15.16
C LEU A 100 2.27 -29.74 14.66
N PRO A 101 3.52 -29.47 14.27
CA PRO A 101 4.44 -30.52 13.84
C PRO A 101 4.71 -31.55 14.95
N GLU A 102 4.86 -32.82 14.59
CA GLU A 102 5.11 -33.90 15.56
C GLU A 102 6.36 -33.63 16.43
N GLY A 103 6.21 -33.73 17.74
CA GLY A 103 7.27 -33.46 18.72
C GLY A 103 7.62 -31.97 18.92
N SER A 104 6.95 -31.04 18.22
CA SER A 104 7.12 -29.60 18.38
C SER A 104 6.05 -29.04 19.31
N THR A 105 6.44 -28.28 20.33
CA THR A 105 5.47 -27.54 21.20
C THR A 105 5.30 -26.09 20.77
N THR A 106 6.16 -25.60 19.88
CA THR A 106 6.21 -24.19 19.45
C THR A 106 5.62 -23.95 18.07
N GLY A 107 5.34 -25.02 17.30
CA GLY A 107 4.91 -24.94 15.91
C GLY A 107 6.04 -24.89 14.88
N ALA A 108 7.30 -24.95 15.32
CA ALA A 108 8.44 -24.99 14.43
C ALA A 108 8.54 -26.33 13.69
N GLY A 109 8.51 -26.31 12.36
CA GLY A 109 8.68 -27.49 11.49
C GLY A 109 10.14 -27.85 11.17
N LYS A 110 11.10 -26.99 11.52
CA LYS A 110 12.52 -27.10 11.15
C LYS A 110 12.71 -27.27 9.64
N SER A 111 12.99 -28.48 9.16
CA SER A 111 13.13 -28.82 7.74
C SER A 111 11.78 -29.10 7.05
N GLY A 112 10.72 -29.33 7.83
CA GLY A 112 9.37 -29.59 7.34
C GLY A 112 8.46 -28.37 7.45
N GLN A 113 7.16 -28.63 7.26
CA GLN A 113 6.12 -27.60 7.29
C GLN A 113 5.91 -27.07 8.72
N SER A 114 5.88 -25.74 8.86
CA SER A 114 5.56 -25.09 10.14
C SER A 114 4.06 -24.80 10.24
N GLY A 115 3.52 -24.87 11.46
CA GLY A 115 2.08 -24.84 11.72
C GLY A 115 1.74 -24.84 13.20
N ALA A 116 0.49 -24.57 13.55
CA ALA A 116 0.04 -24.54 14.94
C ALA A 116 -1.42 -25.01 15.11
N LEU A 117 -2.40 -24.32 14.51
CA LEU A 117 -3.82 -24.51 14.84
C LEU A 117 -4.48 -25.69 14.13
N GLY A 118 -3.95 -26.14 12.98
CA GLY A 118 -4.51 -27.27 12.24
C GLY A 118 -5.96 -27.10 11.75
N MET A 119 -6.42 -25.87 11.54
CA MET A 119 -7.82 -25.58 11.17
C MET A 119 -8.08 -25.75 9.66
N GLY A 120 -7.05 -26.10 8.89
CA GLY A 120 -7.15 -26.31 7.46
C GLY A 120 -7.30 -25.04 6.63
N GLN A 121 -7.28 -25.23 5.31
CA GLN A 121 -7.19 -24.13 4.34
C GLN A 121 -8.42 -23.21 4.37
N ARG A 122 -9.61 -23.77 4.64
CA ARG A 122 -10.88 -23.02 4.60
C ARG A 122 -10.95 -21.98 5.72
N ALA A 123 -10.58 -22.37 6.94
CA ALA A 123 -10.51 -21.46 8.08
C ALA A 123 -9.40 -20.41 7.90
N SER A 124 -8.22 -20.84 7.46
CA SER A 124 -7.08 -19.96 7.18
C SER A 124 -7.41 -18.90 6.13
N THR A 125 -7.95 -19.31 4.99
CA THR A 125 -8.39 -18.40 3.93
C THR A 125 -9.46 -17.43 4.44
N GLY A 126 -10.43 -17.94 5.21
CA GLY A 126 -11.49 -17.11 5.79
C GLY A 126 -10.96 -16.01 6.71
N LEU A 127 -10.08 -16.36 7.65
CA LEU A 127 -9.51 -15.41 8.61
C LEU A 127 -8.51 -14.43 7.97
N VAL A 128 -7.68 -14.89 7.03
CA VAL A 128 -6.77 -14.01 6.27
C VAL A 128 -7.55 -13.03 5.40
N THR A 129 -8.62 -13.49 4.74
CA THR A 129 -9.50 -12.62 3.94
C THR A 129 -10.25 -11.64 4.84
N PHE A 130 -10.73 -12.09 6.00
CA PHE A 130 -11.33 -11.19 6.99
C PHE A 130 -10.34 -10.13 7.45
N ASN A 131 -9.08 -10.49 7.75
CA ASN A 131 -8.05 -9.51 8.12
C ASN A 131 -7.81 -8.47 7.01
N GLN A 132 -7.76 -8.91 5.75
CA GLN A 132 -7.63 -7.98 4.61
C GLN A 132 -8.83 -7.04 4.54
N PHE A 133 -10.06 -7.59 4.59
CA PHE A 133 -11.29 -6.81 4.63
C PHE A 133 -11.27 -5.80 5.79
N TRP A 134 -10.92 -6.24 6.99
CA TRP A 134 -10.88 -5.43 8.20
C TRP A 134 -9.85 -4.30 8.08
N ALA A 135 -8.68 -4.58 7.51
CA ALA A 135 -7.62 -3.61 7.23
C ALA A 135 -7.94 -2.60 6.12
N TYR A 136 -9.03 -2.79 5.37
CA TYR A 136 -9.55 -1.82 4.38
C TYR A 136 -10.81 -1.08 4.84
N VAL A 137 -11.60 -1.66 5.74
CA VAL A 137 -12.78 -1.00 6.33
C VAL A 137 -12.39 -0.09 7.49
N MET A 138 -11.55 -0.56 8.42
CA MET A 138 -11.17 0.23 9.60
C MET A 138 -10.49 1.57 9.29
N PRO A 139 -9.70 1.74 8.20
CA PRO A 139 -9.19 3.06 7.81
C PRO A 139 -10.27 4.11 7.59
N LEU A 140 -11.47 3.74 7.11
CA LEU A 140 -12.59 4.66 6.92
C LEU A 140 -13.07 5.21 8.28
N LEU A 141 -13.19 4.32 9.27
CA LEU A 141 -13.54 4.72 10.64
C LEU A 141 -12.41 5.54 11.29
N GLY A 142 -11.16 5.14 11.08
CA GLY A 142 -9.99 5.87 11.56
C GLY A 142 -9.91 7.30 11.00
N ALA A 143 -10.20 7.47 9.71
CA ALA A 143 -10.24 8.78 9.08
C ALA A 143 -11.38 9.63 9.65
N TYR A 144 -12.59 9.05 9.73
CA TYR A 144 -13.75 9.73 10.29
C TYR A 144 -13.52 10.18 11.74
N MET A 145 -12.91 9.33 12.58
CA MET A 145 -12.58 9.68 13.95
C MET A 145 -11.61 10.86 14.03
N ALA A 146 -10.56 10.85 13.20
CA ALA A 146 -9.58 11.93 13.15
C ALA A 146 -10.19 13.25 12.66
N ASP A 147 -10.95 13.22 11.57
CA ASP A 147 -11.50 14.42 10.95
C ASP A 147 -12.66 15.02 11.76
N ALA A 148 -13.51 14.19 12.38
CA ALA A 148 -14.74 14.67 13.01
C ALA A 148 -14.67 14.89 14.53
N HIS A 149 -13.77 14.23 15.26
CA HIS A 149 -13.84 14.21 16.74
C HIS A 149 -12.62 14.82 17.43
N TRP A 150 -11.43 14.28 17.21
CA TRP A 150 -10.27 14.54 18.09
C TRP A 150 -8.94 14.83 17.38
N GLY A 151 -8.91 14.83 16.04
CA GLY A 151 -7.70 15.11 15.26
C GLY A 151 -6.82 13.87 15.01
N ARG A 152 -5.90 14.01 14.05
CA ARG A 152 -5.02 12.94 13.56
C ARG A 152 -4.07 12.40 14.63
N TYR A 153 -3.41 13.31 15.36
CA TYR A 153 -2.43 12.95 16.37
C TYR A 153 -3.00 12.03 17.47
N LYS A 154 -4.17 12.37 18.04
CA LYS A 154 -4.81 11.53 19.07
C LYS A 154 -5.30 10.20 18.50
N THR A 155 -5.79 10.21 17.26
CA THR A 155 -6.22 8.99 16.56
C THR A 155 -5.05 8.03 16.36
N ILE A 156 -3.88 8.52 15.94
CA ILE A 156 -2.68 7.70 15.75
C ILE A 156 -2.20 7.09 17.07
N HIS A 157 -2.22 7.84 18.17
CA HIS A 157 -1.86 7.30 19.48
C HIS A 157 -2.79 6.18 19.94
N ALA A 158 -4.10 6.39 19.84
CA ALA A 158 -5.08 5.36 20.15
C ALA A 158 -4.91 4.13 19.26
N ALA A 159 -4.64 4.35 17.97
CA ALA A 159 -4.37 3.30 17.01
C ALA A 159 -3.13 2.46 17.37
N ILE A 160 -2.03 3.11 17.79
CA ILE A 160 -0.82 2.42 18.25
C ILE A 160 -1.11 1.59 19.49
N ILE A 161 -1.85 2.12 20.48
CA ILE A 161 -2.23 1.37 21.68
C ILE A 161 -3.07 0.14 21.32
N CYS A 162 -4.08 0.29 20.46
CA CYS A 162 -4.88 -0.83 19.98
C CYS A 162 -4.01 -1.85 19.23
N ALA A 163 -3.13 -1.41 18.34
CA ALA A 163 -2.23 -2.30 17.62
C ALA A 163 -1.31 -3.06 18.59
N MET A 164 -0.76 -2.40 19.61
CA MET A 164 0.06 -3.05 20.63
C MET A 164 -0.70 -4.13 21.39
N VAL A 165 -1.94 -3.84 21.83
CA VAL A 165 -2.79 -4.84 22.49
C VAL A 165 -3.07 -6.01 21.55
N GLY A 166 -3.37 -5.74 20.28
CA GLY A 166 -3.57 -6.76 19.25
C GLY A 166 -2.34 -7.67 19.10
N HIS A 167 -1.13 -7.10 19.03
CA HIS A 167 0.12 -7.86 18.96
C HIS A 167 0.39 -8.69 20.21
N VAL A 168 0.13 -8.15 21.40
CA VAL A 168 0.29 -8.89 22.66
C VAL A 168 -0.62 -10.11 22.68
N ILE A 169 -1.87 -9.96 22.27
CA ILE A 169 -2.84 -11.07 22.22
C ILE A 169 -2.45 -12.08 21.14
N LEU A 170 -2.03 -11.65 19.95
CA LEU A 170 -1.55 -12.55 18.90
C LEU A 170 -0.31 -13.33 19.35
N THR A 171 0.62 -12.66 20.03
CA THR A 171 1.81 -13.30 20.61
C THR A 171 1.41 -14.33 21.67
N ALA A 172 0.46 -13.99 22.54
CA ALA A 172 -0.07 -14.93 23.54
C ALA A 172 -0.78 -16.12 22.89
N SER A 173 -1.50 -15.91 21.79
CA SER A 173 -2.14 -17.00 21.03
C SER A 173 -1.14 -17.97 20.41
N ALA A 174 0.09 -17.50 20.14
CA ALA A 174 1.19 -18.30 19.63
C ALA A 174 2.11 -18.86 20.73
N ALA A 175 1.78 -18.68 22.02
CA ALA A 175 2.56 -19.26 23.10
C ALA A 175 2.37 -20.80 23.18
N PRO A 176 3.41 -21.59 23.47
CA PRO A 176 3.32 -23.06 23.51
C PRO A 176 2.21 -23.61 24.42
N SER A 177 2.02 -22.99 25.58
CA SER A 177 0.97 -23.37 26.55
C SER A 177 -0.45 -23.08 26.05
N VAL A 178 -0.61 -22.14 25.13
CA VAL A 178 -1.90 -21.75 24.56
C VAL A 178 -2.20 -22.56 23.30
N ILE A 179 -1.20 -22.76 22.42
CA ILE A 179 -1.35 -23.55 21.18
C ILE A 179 -1.80 -24.98 21.46
N GLN A 180 -1.33 -25.60 22.56
CA GLN A 180 -1.78 -26.94 22.98
C GLN A 180 -3.31 -27.05 23.13
N ASN A 181 -3.98 -25.93 23.46
CA ASN A 181 -5.43 -25.82 23.46
C ASN A 181 -5.91 -25.12 22.19
N GLY A 182 -6.00 -25.86 21.07
CA GLY A 182 -6.30 -25.30 19.74
C GLY A 182 -7.52 -24.35 19.69
N SER A 183 -8.61 -24.67 20.41
CA SER A 183 -9.81 -23.81 20.49
C SER A 183 -9.55 -22.47 21.19
N SER A 184 -8.82 -22.49 22.31
CA SER A 184 -8.47 -21.28 23.06
C SER A 184 -7.47 -20.42 22.29
N ALA A 185 -6.51 -21.06 21.61
CA ALA A 185 -5.56 -20.37 20.74
C ALA A 185 -6.25 -19.68 19.56
N LEU A 186 -7.20 -20.35 18.90
CA LEU A 186 -7.99 -19.76 17.83
C LEU A 186 -8.84 -18.58 18.30
N ALA A 187 -9.47 -18.68 19.48
CA ALA A 187 -10.24 -17.58 20.05
C ALA A 187 -9.35 -16.37 20.37
N ALA A 188 -8.21 -16.59 21.03
CA ALA A 188 -7.22 -15.55 21.31
C ALA A 188 -6.70 -14.91 20.02
N PHE A 189 -6.35 -15.73 19.01
CA PHE A 189 -5.90 -15.25 17.71
C PHE A 189 -6.96 -14.35 17.05
N THR A 190 -8.23 -14.78 17.05
CA THR A 190 -9.33 -14.04 16.43
C THR A 190 -9.57 -12.69 17.13
N ILE A 191 -9.55 -12.67 18.47
CA ILE A 191 -9.65 -11.43 19.26
C ILE A 191 -8.47 -10.49 18.95
N GLY A 192 -7.24 -11.03 18.93
CA GLY A 192 -6.04 -10.27 18.61
C GLY A 192 -6.09 -9.66 17.21
N LEU A 193 -6.57 -10.42 16.22
CA LEU A 193 -6.74 -9.99 14.83
C LEU A 193 -7.75 -8.85 14.71
N ILE A 194 -8.90 -8.92 15.39
CA ILE A 194 -9.91 -7.85 15.41
C ILE A 194 -9.33 -6.56 15.99
N ILE A 195 -8.68 -6.66 17.16
CA ILE A 195 -8.09 -5.51 17.85
C ILE A 195 -6.95 -4.89 17.02
N LEU A 196 -6.09 -5.74 16.43
CA LEU A 196 -5.01 -5.29 15.56
C LEU A 196 -5.55 -4.46 14.39
N GLY A 197 -6.60 -4.92 13.71
CA GLY A 197 -7.12 -4.19 12.56
C GLY A 197 -7.82 -2.87 12.92
N ILE A 198 -8.36 -2.72 14.14
CA ILE A 198 -8.80 -1.41 14.66
C ILE A 198 -7.60 -0.45 14.73
N GLY A 199 -6.47 -0.94 15.25
CA GLY A 199 -5.20 -0.20 15.28
C GLY A 199 -4.71 0.17 13.88
N THR A 200 -4.61 -0.80 12.97
CA THR A 200 -4.22 -0.55 11.56
C THR A 200 -5.12 0.49 10.90
N GLY A 201 -6.43 0.48 11.19
CA GLY A 201 -7.37 1.46 10.65
C GLY A 201 -7.07 2.89 11.09
N GLY A 202 -6.94 3.12 12.39
CA GLY A 202 -6.63 4.45 12.92
C GLY A 202 -5.24 4.96 12.51
N PHE A 203 -4.29 4.07 12.25
CA PHE A 203 -2.94 4.44 11.82
C PHE A 203 -2.89 4.76 10.32
N LYS A 204 -3.35 3.84 9.47
CA LYS A 204 -3.17 3.87 8.02
C LYS A 204 -3.80 5.08 7.33
N SER A 205 -4.95 5.55 7.81
CA SER A 205 -5.62 6.74 7.25
C SER A 205 -5.01 8.06 7.71
N ASN A 206 -4.22 8.07 8.79
CA ASN A 206 -3.79 9.29 9.45
C ASN A 206 -2.28 9.57 9.37
N ILE A 207 -1.45 8.54 9.17
CA ILE A 207 0.01 8.70 9.15
C ILE A 207 0.51 9.53 7.96
N SER A 208 0.03 9.22 6.75
CA SER A 208 0.48 9.93 5.53
C SER A 208 0.02 11.39 5.49
N PRO A 209 -1.24 11.73 5.88
CA PRO A 209 -1.63 13.12 6.06
C PRO A 209 -0.78 13.84 7.12
N LEU A 210 -0.49 13.19 8.26
CA LEU A 210 0.36 13.80 9.29
C LEU A 210 1.79 14.07 8.79
N LEU A 211 2.36 13.16 7.98
CA LEU A 211 3.67 13.33 7.36
C LEU A 211 3.67 14.52 6.39
N ALA A 212 2.63 14.63 5.55
CA ALA A 212 2.47 15.75 4.63
C ALA A 212 2.31 17.07 5.39
N GLU A 213 1.59 17.09 6.51
CA GLU A 213 1.43 18.26 7.39
C GLU A 213 2.76 18.72 8.03
N GLN A 214 3.78 17.86 8.09
CA GLN A 214 5.10 18.31 8.56
C GLN A 214 5.86 19.13 7.53
N GLN A 215 5.55 18.97 6.24
CA GLN A 215 6.14 19.81 5.20
C GLN A 215 5.49 21.19 5.26
N THR A 216 6.14 22.12 5.96
CA THR A 216 5.70 23.53 6.01
C THR A 216 5.85 24.21 4.66
N ASP A 217 6.82 23.75 3.85
CA ASP A 217 7.09 24.23 2.50
C ASP A 217 6.09 23.62 1.51
N THR A 218 4.85 24.14 1.50
CA THR A 218 3.78 23.67 0.61
C THR A 218 3.82 24.30 -0.79
N LYS A 219 4.48 25.45 -0.93
CA LYS A 219 4.59 26.20 -2.18
C LYS A 219 6.04 26.23 -2.67
N LYS A 220 6.22 26.10 -3.99
CA LYS A 220 7.50 26.41 -4.63
C LYS A 220 7.78 27.89 -4.34
N ARG A 221 8.96 28.18 -3.80
CA ARG A 221 9.44 29.55 -3.58
C ARG A 221 10.75 29.75 -4.31
N ILE A 222 11.02 30.99 -4.69
CA ILE A 222 12.32 31.42 -5.19
C ILE A 222 13.14 31.83 -3.97
N GLU A 223 14.20 31.09 -3.70
CA GLU A 223 15.18 31.45 -2.68
C GLU A 223 16.42 32.01 -3.38
N VAL A 224 17.02 33.05 -2.81
CA VAL A 224 18.31 33.57 -3.27
C VAL A 224 19.39 32.96 -2.38
N LEU A 225 20.27 32.14 -2.95
CA LEU A 225 21.38 31.56 -2.21
C LEU A 225 22.34 32.68 -1.74
N PRO A 226 23.20 32.42 -0.73
CA PRO A 226 24.26 33.37 -0.34
C PRO A 226 25.21 33.79 -1.48
N SER A 227 25.21 33.03 -2.59
CA SER A 227 25.92 33.35 -3.84
C SER A 227 25.22 34.39 -4.73
N GLY A 228 24.00 34.83 -4.40
CA GLY A 228 23.16 35.70 -5.23
C GLY A 228 22.32 34.97 -6.30
N GLU A 229 22.44 33.65 -6.41
CA GLU A 229 21.69 32.84 -7.39
C GLU A 229 20.22 32.66 -6.97
N ARG A 230 19.26 32.97 -7.87
CA ARG A 230 17.84 32.66 -7.70
C ARG A 230 17.59 31.18 -8.03
N VAL A 231 17.02 30.45 -7.08
CA VAL A 231 16.76 29.01 -7.22
C VAL A 231 15.36 28.64 -6.73
N ILE A 232 14.73 27.66 -7.36
CA ILE A 232 13.42 27.14 -6.97
C ILE A 232 13.61 26.04 -5.94
N VAL A 233 12.99 26.14 -4.78
CA VAL A 233 13.06 25.06 -3.79
C VAL A 233 12.03 23.95 -4.13
N ASP A 234 12.46 22.77 -4.56
CA ASP A 234 11.66 21.60 -4.95
C ASP A 234 12.04 20.36 -4.10
N PRO A 235 11.20 19.90 -3.15
CA PRO A 235 11.55 18.90 -2.15
C PRO A 235 11.50 17.45 -2.65
N THR A 236 11.99 17.19 -3.88
CA THR A 236 12.05 15.85 -4.43
C THR A 236 13.49 15.29 -4.46
N VAL A 237 13.61 14.11 -3.84
CA VAL A 237 14.60 13.04 -4.07
C VAL A 237 15.89 12.97 -3.20
N TYR A 238 16.08 11.74 -2.70
CA TYR A 238 17.30 11.01 -2.27
C TYR A 238 17.68 10.96 -0.77
N ALA A 239 17.57 9.76 -0.20
CA ALA A 239 18.41 9.24 0.90
C ALA A 239 18.23 7.71 1.04
N GLU A 240 19.16 6.88 0.53
CA GLU A 240 18.95 5.41 0.52
C GLU A 240 20.22 4.53 0.75
N LYS A 241 21.32 5.02 1.36
CA LYS A 241 22.61 4.29 1.26
C LYS A 241 23.22 3.63 2.52
N TYR A 242 22.68 3.76 3.73
CA TYR A 242 23.37 3.19 4.91
C TYR A 242 22.32 2.74 5.92
N VAL A 243 22.12 1.47 6.26
CA VAL A 243 22.87 0.70 7.28
C VAL A 243 22.16 -0.68 7.42
N GLY A 244 22.92 -1.78 7.48
CA GLY A 244 22.47 -3.18 7.29
C GLY A 244 21.70 -3.90 8.42
N PHE A 245 21.61 -5.23 8.29
CA PHE A 245 20.41 -6.03 8.62
C PHE A 245 20.35 -6.76 9.98
N TRP A 246 21.43 -6.91 10.76
CA TRP A 246 21.33 -7.59 12.07
C TRP A 246 20.63 -6.69 13.12
N LEU A 247 20.83 -5.39 12.96
CA LEU A 247 20.12 -4.34 13.66
C LEU A 247 18.61 -4.36 13.30
N ALA A 248 18.21 -4.82 12.11
CA ALA A 248 16.85 -4.75 11.56
C ALA A 248 15.80 -5.62 12.29
N TYR A 249 16.23 -6.59 13.09
CA TYR A 249 15.32 -7.44 13.87
C TYR A 249 15.18 -6.98 15.34
N MET A 250 16.23 -6.37 15.90
CA MET A 250 16.21 -5.79 17.25
C MET A 250 15.62 -4.37 17.24
N LEU A 251 15.78 -3.66 16.11
CA LEU A 251 15.22 -2.34 15.86
C LEU A 251 13.72 -2.32 16.19
N PRO A 252 12.83 -3.05 15.50
CA PRO A 252 11.39 -2.80 15.58
C PRO A 252 10.85 -2.97 17.01
N THR A 253 11.39 -3.95 17.74
CA THR A 253 11.02 -4.23 19.14
C THR A 253 11.39 -3.08 20.08
N VAL A 254 12.60 -2.55 19.97
CA VAL A 254 13.04 -1.38 20.78
C VAL A 254 12.31 -0.11 20.33
N LEU A 255 12.07 0.04 19.04
CA LEU A 255 11.52 1.24 18.44
C LEU A 255 10.03 1.43 18.69
N PHE A 256 9.24 0.35 18.71
CA PHE A 256 7.81 0.43 19.08
C PHE A 256 7.62 0.83 20.55
N LEU A 257 8.55 0.49 21.43
CA LEU A 257 8.52 0.96 22.82
C LEU A 257 8.77 2.48 22.91
N PHE A 258 9.56 3.04 22.00
CA PHE A 258 9.85 4.47 21.96
C PHE A 258 8.85 5.31 21.15
N ALA A 259 8.10 4.72 20.21
CA ALA A 259 7.19 5.48 19.33
C ALA A 259 6.17 6.35 20.10
N PRO A 260 5.47 5.86 21.16
CA PRO A 260 4.61 6.71 21.98
C PRO A 260 5.38 7.84 22.69
N VAL A 261 6.59 7.55 23.17
CA VAL A 261 7.45 8.50 23.89
C VAL A 261 7.91 9.63 22.96
N VAL A 262 8.40 9.30 21.76
CA VAL A 262 8.86 10.28 20.77
C VAL A 262 7.71 11.18 20.32
N LEU A 263 6.54 10.62 20.01
CA LEU A 263 5.37 11.42 19.66
C LEU A 263 4.97 12.34 20.83
N ALA A 264 4.95 11.84 22.07
CA ALA A 264 4.61 12.62 23.26
C ALA A 264 5.60 13.76 23.57
N LEU A 265 6.90 13.54 23.35
CA LEU A 265 7.95 14.55 23.50
C LEU A 265 7.87 15.61 22.40
N CYS A 266 7.62 15.19 21.16
CA CYS A 266 7.51 16.10 20.00
C CYS A 266 6.14 16.78 19.88
N ARG A 267 5.19 16.53 20.80
CA ARG A 267 3.82 17.08 20.77
C ARG A 267 3.75 18.59 20.51
N LYS A 268 4.71 19.35 21.06
CA LYS A 268 4.75 20.82 20.96
C LYS A 268 5.30 21.33 19.63
N ARG A 269 5.97 20.46 18.86
CA ARG A 269 6.56 20.80 17.56
C ARG A 269 5.68 20.38 16.38
N TYR A 270 4.64 19.58 16.62
CA TYR A 270 3.70 19.22 15.57
C TYR A 270 2.76 20.38 15.28
N VAL A 271 2.67 20.77 14.01
CA VAL A 271 1.58 21.61 13.52
C VAL A 271 0.34 20.74 13.44
N LEU A 272 -0.62 21.01 14.32
CA LEU A 272 -1.88 20.27 14.37
C LEU A 272 -2.93 21.10 13.63
N THR A 273 -3.35 20.65 12.44
CA THR A 273 -4.51 21.27 11.79
C THR A 273 -5.77 20.94 12.60
N PRO A 274 -6.67 21.91 12.84
CA PRO A 274 -7.92 21.64 13.53
C PRO A 274 -8.76 20.63 12.73
N PRO A 275 -9.58 19.81 13.41
CA PRO A 275 -10.51 18.91 12.74
C PRO A 275 -11.48 19.72 11.85
N THR A 276 -11.31 19.62 10.54
CA THR A 276 -12.25 20.20 9.57
C THR A 276 -13.46 19.28 9.46
N GLY A 277 -14.67 19.85 9.49
CA GLY A 277 -15.91 19.07 9.48
C GLY A 277 -15.95 17.99 8.39
N SER A 278 -16.64 16.87 8.68
CA SER A 278 -16.63 15.68 7.82
C SER A 278 -17.25 15.93 6.44
N VAL A 279 -16.42 15.95 5.39
CA VAL A 279 -16.85 15.94 3.98
C VAL A 279 -17.72 14.71 3.70
N PHE A 280 -17.38 13.58 4.32
CA PHE A 280 -18.14 12.33 4.22
C PHE A 280 -19.58 12.47 4.73
N ALA A 281 -19.78 13.17 5.86
CA ALA A 281 -21.12 13.45 6.37
C ALA A 281 -21.90 14.37 5.43
N LYS A 282 -21.26 15.37 4.81
CA LYS A 282 -21.89 16.21 3.78
C LYS A 282 -22.32 15.40 2.56
N PHE A 283 -21.46 14.48 2.09
CA PHE A 283 -21.77 13.58 0.99
C PHE A 283 -23.01 12.72 1.28
N TRP A 284 -23.07 12.06 2.44
CA TRP A 284 -24.23 11.23 2.79
C TRP A 284 -25.52 12.04 2.96
N LYS A 285 -25.43 13.27 3.48
CA LYS A 285 -26.60 14.18 3.55
C LYS A 285 -27.05 14.62 2.15
N LEU A 286 -26.12 14.98 1.27
CA LEU A 286 -26.41 15.29 -0.13
C LEU A 286 -27.04 14.08 -0.83
N TRP A 287 -26.47 12.89 -0.65
CA TRP A 287 -26.97 11.64 -1.23
C TRP A 287 -28.37 11.29 -0.71
N ALA A 288 -28.61 11.40 0.59
CA ALA A 288 -29.93 11.20 1.19
C ALA A 288 -30.96 12.20 0.63
N TYR A 289 -30.56 13.46 0.45
CA TYR A 289 -31.39 14.50 -0.17
C TYR A 289 -31.65 14.20 -1.66
N ALA A 290 -30.62 13.78 -2.41
CA ALA A 290 -30.70 13.43 -3.82
C ALA A 290 -31.52 12.16 -4.08
N THR A 291 -31.53 11.20 -3.15
CA THR A 291 -32.29 9.96 -3.28
C THR A 291 -33.73 10.07 -2.77
N LYS A 292 -34.06 11.10 -1.97
CA LYS A 292 -35.42 11.34 -1.46
C LYS A 292 -36.43 11.45 -2.62
N GLY A 293 -37.45 10.58 -2.59
CA GLY A 293 -38.52 10.52 -3.59
C GLY A 293 -38.22 9.73 -4.88
N ARG A 294 -37.01 9.15 -5.01
CA ARG A 294 -36.59 8.38 -6.21
C ARG A 294 -36.55 6.87 -5.98
N TRP A 295 -36.71 6.43 -4.74
CA TRP A 295 -36.86 5.03 -4.39
C TRP A 295 -38.16 4.48 -5.00
N SER A 296 -38.05 3.41 -5.77
CA SER A 296 -39.18 2.65 -6.29
C SER A 296 -39.06 1.20 -5.84
N VAL A 297 -40.20 0.52 -5.73
CA VAL A 297 -40.25 -0.92 -5.42
C VAL A 297 -39.51 -1.75 -6.49
N THR A 298 -39.55 -1.30 -7.75
CA THR A 298 -38.85 -1.99 -8.85
C THR A 298 -37.40 -1.52 -8.95
N PRO A 299 -36.39 -2.41 -8.82
CA PRO A 299 -34.97 -2.05 -8.93
C PRO A 299 -34.62 -1.36 -10.26
N VAL A 300 -35.24 -1.80 -11.37
CA VAL A 300 -35.06 -1.19 -12.69
C VAL A 300 -35.55 0.24 -12.73
N ARG A 301 -36.70 0.54 -12.10
CA ARG A 301 -37.24 1.90 -12.03
C ARG A 301 -36.38 2.77 -11.13
N THR A 302 -35.86 2.24 -10.03
CA THR A 302 -34.90 2.93 -9.16
C THR A 302 -33.60 3.25 -9.91
N TYR A 303 -33.06 2.32 -10.71
CA TYR A 303 -31.88 2.57 -11.55
C TYR A 303 -32.13 3.67 -12.59
N LYS A 304 -33.27 3.62 -13.29
CA LYS A 304 -33.67 4.69 -14.23
C LYS A 304 -33.84 6.03 -13.52
N ASN A 305 -34.41 6.04 -12.33
CA ASN A 305 -34.61 7.23 -11.50
C ASN A 305 -33.28 7.87 -11.05
N PHE A 306 -32.28 7.06 -10.70
CA PHE A 306 -30.95 7.55 -10.32
C PHE A 306 -30.07 7.92 -11.54
N SER A 307 -30.37 7.34 -12.71
CA SER A 307 -29.68 7.66 -13.96
C SER A 307 -30.33 8.80 -14.75
N ALA A 308 -31.40 9.39 -14.21
CA ALA A 308 -32.11 10.48 -14.87
C ALA A 308 -31.22 11.73 -14.99
N PRO A 309 -31.27 12.47 -16.11
CA PRO A 309 -30.39 13.62 -16.35
C PRO A 309 -30.58 14.75 -15.32
N ASP A 310 -31.77 14.86 -14.73
CA ASP A 310 -32.13 15.87 -13.74
C ASP A 310 -31.73 15.51 -12.30
N PHE A 311 -31.24 14.28 -12.06
CA PHE A 311 -30.91 13.78 -10.73
C PHE A 311 -29.92 14.68 -9.97
N TRP A 312 -28.87 15.13 -10.67
CA TRP A 312 -27.82 15.99 -10.10
C TRP A 312 -28.17 17.48 -10.14
N GLU A 313 -28.93 17.92 -11.15
CA GLU A 313 -29.30 19.34 -11.31
C GLU A 313 -30.21 19.82 -10.17
N ARG A 314 -31.12 18.99 -9.69
CA ARG A 314 -32.10 19.36 -8.65
C ARG A 314 -31.49 19.60 -7.26
N VAL A 315 -30.32 19.01 -7.00
CA VAL A 315 -29.65 19.08 -5.69
C VAL A 315 -28.58 20.16 -5.62
N LYS A 316 -28.40 20.91 -6.72
CA LYS A 316 -27.54 22.08 -6.75
C LYS A 316 -28.13 23.19 -5.86
N PRO A 317 -27.36 23.74 -4.91
CA PRO A 317 -27.79 24.86 -4.08
C PRO A 317 -28.40 26.03 -4.87
N SER A 318 -27.92 26.32 -6.08
CA SER A 318 -28.45 27.38 -6.95
C SER A 318 -29.93 27.17 -7.36
N ARG A 319 -30.39 25.92 -7.46
CA ARG A 319 -31.77 25.58 -7.86
C ARG A 319 -32.74 25.56 -6.68
N ILE A 320 -32.25 25.56 -5.45
CA ILE A 320 -33.06 25.48 -4.23
C ILE A 320 -33.22 26.90 -3.67
N PRO A 321 -34.46 27.39 -3.45
CA PRO A 321 -34.71 28.69 -2.82
C PRO A 321 -33.99 28.78 -1.47
N ALA A 322 -33.35 29.93 -1.18
CA ALA A 322 -32.52 30.08 0.02
C ALA A 322 -33.24 29.74 1.34
N ALA A 323 -34.56 29.96 1.40
CA ALA A 323 -35.41 29.63 2.56
C ALA A 323 -35.61 28.11 2.78
N GLU A 324 -35.53 27.30 1.73
CA GLU A 324 -35.73 25.84 1.80
C GLU A 324 -34.41 25.07 1.95
N ARG A 325 -33.26 25.78 1.91
CA ARG A 325 -31.95 25.15 2.00
C ARG A 325 -31.74 24.58 3.40
N PRO A 326 -31.41 23.29 3.52
CA PRO A 326 -31.05 22.71 4.80
C PRO A 326 -29.79 23.37 5.38
N ALA A 327 -29.74 23.59 6.69
CA ALA A 327 -28.59 24.25 7.36
C ALA A 327 -27.23 23.55 7.13
N TRP A 328 -27.23 22.26 6.81
CA TRP A 328 -26.01 21.49 6.50
C TRP A 328 -25.47 21.72 5.08
N MET A 329 -26.26 22.30 4.19
CA MET A 329 -25.93 22.57 2.78
C MET A 329 -25.03 23.81 2.68
N THR A 330 -23.79 23.65 3.13
CA THR A 330 -22.75 24.69 3.22
C THR A 330 -21.81 24.71 2.01
N PHE A 331 -22.09 23.90 1.01
CA PHE A 331 -21.28 23.72 -0.19
C PHE A 331 -21.95 24.38 -1.40
N ASP A 332 -21.21 24.54 -2.49
CA ASP A 332 -21.65 25.16 -3.73
C ASP A 332 -22.03 24.14 -4.81
N ASP A 333 -22.47 24.64 -5.97
CA ASP A 333 -22.82 23.82 -7.13
C ASP A 333 -21.60 23.05 -7.69
N ALA A 334 -20.41 23.66 -7.61
CA ALA A 334 -19.17 23.05 -8.07
C ALA A 334 -18.88 21.76 -7.30
N TRP A 335 -19.04 21.79 -5.97
CA TRP A 335 -18.89 20.61 -5.14
C TRP A 335 -19.86 19.48 -5.52
N VAL A 336 -21.13 19.79 -5.86
CA VAL A 336 -22.10 18.79 -6.33
C VAL A 336 -21.64 18.16 -7.65
N GLU A 337 -21.09 18.96 -8.56
CA GLU A 337 -20.56 18.48 -9.84
C GLU A 337 -19.30 17.63 -9.68
N GLU A 338 -18.41 18.00 -8.76
CA GLU A 338 -17.25 17.20 -8.36
C GLU A 338 -17.67 15.85 -7.78
N VAL A 339 -18.69 15.81 -6.92
CA VAL A 339 -19.26 14.57 -6.38
C VAL A 339 -19.78 13.67 -7.51
N ARG A 340 -20.52 14.24 -8.47
CA ARG A 340 -21.04 13.49 -9.64
C ARG A 340 -19.90 12.88 -10.47
N ARG A 341 -18.87 13.68 -10.77
CA ARG A 341 -17.69 13.22 -11.53
C ARG A 341 -16.93 12.15 -10.75
N GLY A 342 -16.76 12.33 -9.45
CA GLY A 342 -16.15 11.36 -8.55
C GLY A 342 -16.87 10.01 -8.57
N LEU A 343 -18.19 9.99 -8.49
CA LEU A 343 -18.97 8.75 -8.56
C LEU A 343 -18.86 8.03 -9.91
N LYS A 344 -18.80 8.78 -11.02
CA LYS A 344 -18.54 8.19 -12.34
C LYS A 344 -17.15 7.57 -12.43
N ALA A 345 -16.13 8.22 -11.85
CA ALA A 345 -14.78 7.68 -11.79
C ALA A 345 -14.72 6.40 -10.92
N CYS A 346 -15.51 6.32 -9.84
CA CYS A 346 -15.60 5.11 -9.01
C CYS A 346 -16.08 3.87 -9.78
N ALA A 347 -16.81 4.02 -10.90
CA ALA A 347 -17.20 2.89 -11.74
C ALA A 347 -15.98 2.15 -12.33
N VAL A 348 -14.86 2.84 -12.54
CA VAL A 348 -13.60 2.22 -12.98
C VAL A 348 -13.05 1.26 -11.92
N PHE A 349 -13.37 1.47 -10.64
CA PHE A 349 -12.97 0.57 -9.56
C PHE A 349 -13.70 -0.78 -9.58
N LEU A 350 -14.76 -0.95 -10.39
CA LEU A 350 -15.43 -2.26 -10.57
C LEU A 350 -14.52 -3.33 -11.20
N TYR A 351 -13.39 -2.94 -11.80
CA TYR A 351 -12.38 -3.88 -12.28
C TYR A 351 -11.37 -4.31 -11.19
N LEU A 352 -11.28 -3.58 -10.07
CA LEU A 352 -10.36 -3.91 -8.97
C LEU A 352 -10.66 -5.25 -8.29
N PRO A 353 -11.92 -5.68 -8.08
CA PRO A 353 -12.21 -7.01 -7.55
C PRO A 353 -11.58 -8.14 -8.35
N LEU A 354 -11.55 -8.04 -9.69
CA LEU A 354 -10.91 -9.06 -10.55
C LEU A 354 -9.40 -9.10 -10.33
N TYR A 355 -8.76 -7.92 -10.20
CA TYR A 355 -7.35 -7.81 -9.86
C TYR A 355 -7.06 -8.41 -8.47
N TRP A 356 -7.85 -8.03 -7.45
CA TRP A 356 -7.66 -8.51 -6.08
C TRP A 356 -7.94 -10.00 -5.94
N LEU A 357 -8.88 -10.56 -6.71
CA LEU A 357 -9.15 -12.00 -6.73
C LEU A 357 -7.91 -12.78 -7.18
N ALA A 358 -7.23 -12.33 -8.25
CA ALA A 358 -6.00 -12.94 -8.72
C ALA A 358 -4.83 -12.68 -7.76
N TYR A 359 -4.68 -11.44 -7.28
CA TYR A 359 -3.61 -11.07 -6.35
C TYR A 359 -3.70 -11.83 -5.02
N GLY A 360 -4.91 -12.03 -4.49
CA GLY A 360 -5.14 -12.76 -3.24
C GLY A 360 -4.77 -14.25 -3.32
N GLN A 361 -4.69 -14.84 -4.52
CA GLN A 361 -4.22 -16.22 -4.70
C GLN A 361 -2.76 -16.37 -4.27
N MET A 362 -1.94 -15.32 -4.48
CA MET A 362 -0.53 -15.31 -4.10
C MET A 362 -0.33 -15.35 -2.59
N THR A 363 -1.22 -14.71 -1.83
CA THR A 363 -1.11 -14.64 -0.37
C THR A 363 -1.72 -15.83 0.36
N GLY A 364 -2.59 -16.61 -0.27
CA GLY A 364 -3.27 -17.74 0.38
C GLY A 364 -2.98 -19.07 -0.31
N ASN A 365 -3.59 -19.26 -1.48
CA ASN A 365 -3.56 -20.53 -2.19
C ASN A 365 -2.16 -20.93 -2.67
N LEU A 366 -1.33 -19.98 -3.11
CA LEU A 366 0.05 -20.28 -3.52
C LEU A 366 0.93 -20.69 -2.33
N THR A 367 0.75 -20.07 -1.16
CA THR A 367 1.40 -20.49 0.09
C THR A 367 0.94 -21.89 0.53
N SER A 368 -0.36 -22.18 0.42
CA SER A 368 -0.90 -23.53 0.67
C SER A 368 -0.39 -24.55 -0.34
N GLN A 369 -0.28 -24.18 -1.62
CA GLN A 369 0.27 -25.04 -2.67
C GLN A 369 1.77 -25.30 -2.45
N ALA A 370 2.51 -24.30 -1.96
CA ALA A 370 3.91 -24.45 -1.59
C ALA A 370 4.12 -25.41 -0.40
N ALA A 371 3.16 -25.49 0.52
CA ALA A 371 3.25 -26.36 1.70
C ALA A 371 3.27 -27.86 1.35
N VAL A 372 2.78 -28.25 0.17
CA VAL A 372 2.75 -29.65 -0.31
C VAL A 372 3.87 -29.96 -1.32
N MET A 373 4.83 -29.04 -1.46
CA MET A 373 6.02 -29.17 -2.31
C MET A 373 7.29 -29.37 -1.48
N GLU A 374 8.38 -29.78 -2.13
CA GLU A 374 9.69 -29.84 -1.48
C GLU A 374 10.22 -28.43 -1.18
N LEU A 375 10.37 -28.14 0.11
CA LEU A 375 10.80 -26.86 0.65
C LEU A 375 12.33 -26.70 0.71
N ASN A 376 13.08 -27.80 0.75
CA ASN A 376 14.56 -27.79 0.83
C ASN A 376 15.11 -26.83 1.91
N GLY A 377 14.48 -26.79 3.08
CA GLY A 377 14.86 -25.95 4.22
C GLY A 377 14.38 -24.50 4.18
N VAL A 378 13.64 -24.10 3.13
CA VAL A 378 13.09 -22.75 2.97
C VAL A 378 11.61 -22.73 3.39
N PRO A 379 11.16 -21.81 4.26
CA PRO A 379 9.74 -21.68 4.58
C PRO A 379 8.89 -21.38 3.33
N ASN A 380 7.73 -22.03 3.20
CA ASN A 380 6.79 -21.83 2.09
C ASN A 380 6.24 -20.41 1.99
N ASP A 381 6.22 -19.66 3.10
CA ASP A 381 5.79 -18.26 3.16
C ASP A 381 6.74 -17.31 2.39
N ILE A 382 8.00 -17.71 2.17
CA ILE A 382 8.99 -16.88 1.47
C ILE A 382 8.56 -16.56 0.02
N ILE A 383 7.70 -17.38 -0.57
CA ILE A 383 7.14 -17.13 -1.90
C ILE A 383 6.42 -15.77 -1.97
N GLN A 384 5.82 -15.30 -0.86
CA GLN A 384 5.18 -13.97 -0.82
C GLN A 384 6.19 -12.82 -0.88
N ASN A 385 7.39 -13.00 -0.33
CA ASN A 385 8.46 -12.00 -0.34
C ASN A 385 9.02 -11.77 -1.76
N LEU A 386 8.74 -12.68 -2.70
CA LEU A 386 9.10 -12.49 -4.10
C LEU A 386 8.30 -11.38 -4.76
N ASN A 387 7.14 -11.00 -4.24
CA ASN A 387 6.35 -9.91 -4.80
C ASN A 387 7.10 -8.56 -4.76
N PRO A 388 7.54 -8.05 -3.59
CA PRO A 388 8.32 -6.81 -3.54
C PRO A 388 9.65 -6.92 -4.28
N ILE A 389 10.34 -8.07 -4.21
CA ILE A 389 11.59 -8.29 -4.98
C ILE A 389 11.33 -8.17 -6.48
N SER A 390 10.23 -8.77 -6.96
CA SER A 390 9.82 -8.67 -8.37
C SER A 390 9.58 -7.22 -8.74
N ILE A 391 8.88 -6.44 -7.91
CA ILE A 391 8.65 -5.01 -8.16
C ILE A 391 9.99 -4.25 -8.28
N ILE A 392 10.93 -4.49 -7.36
CA ILE A 392 12.26 -3.84 -7.36
C ILE A 392 13.05 -4.15 -8.63
N ILE A 393 12.90 -5.36 -9.19
CA ILE A 393 13.59 -5.76 -10.44
C ILE A 393 12.83 -5.26 -11.67
N PHE A 394 11.50 -5.42 -11.69
CA PHE A 394 10.67 -5.14 -12.86
C PHE A 394 10.44 -3.65 -13.08
N ILE A 395 10.42 -2.80 -12.05
CA ILE A 395 10.28 -1.34 -12.25
C ILE A 395 11.45 -0.80 -13.08
N PRO A 396 12.73 -0.96 -12.68
CA PRO A 396 13.86 -0.51 -13.49
C PRO A 396 13.92 -1.19 -14.86
N LEU A 397 13.58 -2.48 -14.94
CA LEU A 397 13.54 -3.21 -16.21
C LEU A 397 12.50 -2.61 -17.18
N MET A 398 11.32 -2.24 -16.67
CA MET A 398 10.28 -1.62 -17.48
C MET A 398 10.67 -0.20 -17.89
N ASP A 399 11.18 0.60 -16.95
CA ASP A 399 11.45 2.03 -17.16
C ASP A 399 12.72 2.29 -17.99
N PHE A 400 13.78 1.51 -17.78
CA PHE A 400 15.06 1.72 -18.46
C PHE A 400 15.23 0.87 -19.72
N ILE A 401 14.53 -0.26 -19.84
CA ILE A 401 14.74 -1.21 -20.95
C ILE A 401 13.49 -1.33 -21.81
N ILE A 402 12.36 -1.79 -21.25
CA ILE A 402 11.19 -2.18 -22.05
C ILE A 402 10.48 -0.96 -22.65
N TYR A 403 10.12 0.05 -21.85
CA TYR A 403 9.44 1.23 -22.36
C TYR A 403 10.32 2.06 -23.32
N PRO A 404 11.62 2.29 -23.06
CA PRO A 404 12.49 2.93 -24.03
C PRO A 404 12.61 2.13 -25.34
N ALA A 405 12.71 0.80 -25.29
CA ALA A 405 12.74 -0.04 -26.48
C ALA A 405 11.43 0.03 -27.28
N LEU A 406 10.27 -0.01 -26.61
CA LEU A 406 8.97 0.16 -27.26
C LEU A 406 8.80 1.55 -27.89
N ARG A 407 9.27 2.61 -27.21
CA ARG A 407 9.31 3.97 -27.77
C ARG A 407 10.21 4.06 -28.99
N LYS A 408 11.38 3.41 -28.96
CA LYS A 408 12.29 3.31 -30.13
C LYS A 408 11.63 2.56 -31.30
N ALA A 409 10.80 1.57 -31.00
CA ALA A 409 9.97 0.87 -31.98
C ALA A 409 8.70 1.64 -32.41
N ARG A 410 8.53 2.91 -31.97
CA ARG A 410 7.34 3.75 -32.22
C ARG A 410 6.02 3.18 -31.66
N ILE A 411 6.09 2.30 -30.67
CA ILE A 411 4.91 1.74 -30.00
C ILE A 411 4.63 2.56 -28.73
N ASN A 412 3.60 3.40 -28.80
CA ASN A 412 3.12 4.15 -27.64
C ASN A 412 2.28 3.25 -26.73
N PHE A 413 2.91 2.78 -25.66
CA PHE A 413 2.30 1.88 -24.68
C PHE A 413 1.55 2.68 -23.61
N THR A 414 0.30 3.02 -23.92
CA THR A 414 -0.59 3.83 -23.07
C THR A 414 -0.94 3.13 -21.74
N PRO A 415 -1.38 3.86 -20.70
CA PRO A 415 -1.74 3.27 -19.41
C PRO A 415 -2.78 2.16 -19.51
N ILE A 416 -3.79 2.30 -20.38
CA ILE A 416 -4.81 1.25 -20.59
C ILE A 416 -4.19 -0.01 -21.19
N LYS A 417 -3.23 0.12 -22.13
CA LYS A 417 -2.51 -1.03 -22.71
C LYS A 417 -1.60 -1.72 -21.68
N ARG A 418 -0.97 -0.95 -20.79
CA ARG A 418 -0.21 -1.49 -19.64
C ARG A 418 -1.09 -2.34 -18.73
N ILE A 419 -2.27 -1.82 -18.37
CA ILE A 419 -3.24 -2.53 -17.55
C ILE A 419 -3.69 -3.82 -18.23
N ALA A 420 -4.07 -3.75 -19.52
CA ALA A 420 -4.49 -4.93 -20.28
C ALA A 420 -3.40 -6.01 -20.37
N PHE A 421 -2.15 -5.61 -20.62
CA PHE A 421 -1.00 -6.52 -20.64
C PHE A 421 -0.74 -7.13 -19.26
N GLY A 422 -0.86 -6.34 -18.19
CA GLY A 422 -0.77 -6.85 -16.81
C GLY A 422 -1.82 -7.90 -16.49
N PHE A 423 -3.07 -7.70 -16.91
CA PHE A 423 -4.13 -8.70 -16.77
C PHE A 423 -3.87 -9.97 -17.60
N ALA A 424 -3.30 -9.83 -18.81
CA ALA A 424 -2.90 -10.99 -19.61
C ALA A 424 -1.75 -11.79 -18.97
N LEU A 425 -0.77 -11.14 -18.36
CA LEU A 425 0.27 -11.82 -17.59
C LEU A 425 -0.29 -12.49 -16.33
N ALA A 426 -1.23 -11.84 -15.64
CA ALA A 426 -1.89 -12.41 -14.47
C ALA A 426 -2.70 -13.66 -14.83
N SER A 427 -3.40 -13.67 -15.96
CA SER A 427 -4.13 -14.88 -16.41
C SER A 427 -3.19 -16.03 -16.74
N LEU A 428 -2.06 -15.77 -17.41
CA LEU A 428 -1.02 -16.78 -17.66
C LEU A 428 -0.42 -17.31 -16.36
N ALA A 429 -0.17 -16.45 -15.38
CA ALA A 429 0.32 -16.87 -14.06
C ALA A 429 -0.69 -17.81 -13.37
N MET A 430 -1.98 -17.51 -13.44
CA MET A 430 -3.03 -18.40 -12.90
C MET A 430 -3.10 -19.75 -13.62
N VAL A 431 -2.93 -19.76 -14.96
CA VAL A 431 -2.83 -21.01 -15.73
C VAL A 431 -1.61 -21.81 -15.28
N SER A 432 -0.45 -21.17 -15.08
CA SER A 432 0.74 -21.88 -14.58
C SER A 432 0.53 -22.47 -13.19
N ALA A 433 -0.12 -21.76 -12.26
CA ALA A 433 -0.44 -22.26 -10.93
C ALA A 433 -1.37 -23.48 -10.97
N CYS A 434 -2.35 -23.47 -11.88
CA CYS A 434 -3.24 -24.60 -12.13
C CYS A 434 -2.46 -25.81 -12.68
N VAL A 435 -1.61 -25.61 -13.67
CA VAL A 435 -0.77 -26.69 -14.24
C VAL A 435 0.12 -27.30 -13.16
N VAL A 436 0.79 -26.47 -12.35
CA VAL A 436 1.60 -26.93 -11.22
C VAL A 436 0.75 -27.74 -10.22
N GLN A 437 -0.48 -27.30 -9.91
CA GLN A 437 -1.39 -28.06 -9.05
C GLN A 437 -1.72 -29.44 -9.63
N VAL A 438 -1.98 -29.54 -10.93
CA VAL A 438 -2.25 -30.82 -11.60
C VAL A 438 -1.04 -31.76 -11.49
N TYR A 439 0.18 -31.24 -11.61
CA TYR A 439 1.39 -32.05 -11.42
C TYR A 439 1.56 -32.49 -9.96
N ILE A 440 1.26 -31.62 -8.98
CA ILE A 440 1.24 -32.01 -7.56
C ILE A 440 0.29 -33.19 -7.37
N TYR A 441 -0.92 -33.14 -7.90
CA TYR A 441 -1.89 -34.23 -7.76
C TYR A 441 -1.45 -35.53 -8.44
N ARG A 442 -0.65 -35.47 -9.51
CA ARG A 442 -0.16 -36.69 -10.19
C ARG A 442 1.08 -37.27 -9.54
N MET A 443 1.92 -36.43 -8.95
CA MET A 443 3.23 -36.83 -8.41
C MET A 443 3.20 -37.04 -6.89
N SER A 444 2.17 -36.52 -6.20
CA SER A 444 1.96 -36.79 -4.77
C SER A 444 1.57 -38.25 -4.57
N PRO A 445 2.13 -38.93 -3.55
CA PRO A 445 1.71 -40.28 -3.18
C PRO A 445 0.21 -40.39 -2.83
N CYS A 446 -0.42 -39.26 -2.46
CA CYS A 446 -1.81 -39.19 -2.02
C CYS A 446 -2.77 -38.67 -3.10
N GLY A 447 -2.28 -38.45 -4.32
CA GLY A 447 -3.11 -38.03 -5.45
C GLY A 447 -3.79 -36.68 -5.21
N HIS A 448 -5.13 -36.67 -5.30
CA HIS A 448 -5.96 -35.48 -5.05
C HIS A 448 -5.97 -35.04 -3.58
N ASN A 449 -5.55 -35.91 -2.66
CA ASN A 449 -5.47 -35.63 -1.23
C ASN A 449 -4.05 -35.22 -0.80
N ALA A 450 -3.30 -34.56 -1.68
CA ALA A 450 -1.93 -34.10 -1.40
C ALA A 450 -1.82 -33.15 -0.19
N SER A 451 -2.92 -32.48 0.19
CA SER A 451 -2.99 -31.58 1.34
C SER A 451 -3.46 -32.26 2.64
N ASP A 452 -3.71 -33.57 2.61
CA ASP A 452 -4.14 -34.34 3.78
C ASP A 452 -2.98 -34.46 4.79
N PRO A 453 -3.20 -34.16 6.09
CA PRO A 453 -2.20 -34.37 7.13
C PRO A 453 -1.61 -35.79 7.19
N ASP A 454 -2.39 -36.80 6.81
CA ASP A 454 -1.96 -38.21 6.84
C ASP A 454 -1.12 -38.61 5.60
N CYS A 455 -0.82 -37.65 4.71
CA CYS A 455 -0.08 -37.93 3.50
C CYS A 455 1.41 -38.23 3.78
N SER A 456 1.93 -39.29 3.14
CA SER A 456 3.28 -39.84 3.38
C SER A 456 4.46 -38.97 2.91
N GLY A 457 4.22 -37.72 2.50
CA GLY A 457 5.25 -36.76 2.14
C GLY A 457 4.82 -35.76 1.06
N PRO A 458 5.61 -34.69 0.84
CA PRO A 458 5.34 -33.71 -0.20
C PRO A 458 5.51 -34.31 -1.60
N ALA A 459 4.89 -33.70 -2.61
CA ALA A 459 5.18 -34.05 -3.99
C ALA A 459 6.65 -33.71 -4.31
N PRO A 460 7.38 -34.54 -5.10
CA PRO A 460 8.77 -34.31 -5.48
C PRO A 460 8.89 -33.21 -6.55
N ILE A 461 8.36 -32.04 -6.21
CA ILE A 461 8.35 -30.81 -7.00
C ILE A 461 8.94 -29.75 -6.09
N ASN A 462 10.01 -29.11 -6.55
CA ASN A 462 10.62 -28.02 -5.83
C ASN A 462 9.70 -26.79 -5.82
N VAL A 463 9.51 -26.19 -4.64
CA VAL A 463 8.68 -24.99 -4.44
C VAL A 463 9.01 -23.83 -5.40
N TRP A 464 10.27 -23.69 -5.82
CA TRP A 464 10.71 -22.62 -6.71
C TRP A 464 10.11 -22.68 -8.12
N VAL A 465 9.46 -23.78 -8.51
CA VAL A 465 8.70 -23.86 -9.77
C VAL A 465 7.58 -22.81 -9.82
N GLN A 466 6.99 -22.45 -8.68
CA GLN A 466 5.96 -21.40 -8.60
C GLN A 466 6.44 -20.03 -9.06
N THR A 467 7.75 -19.76 -8.98
CA THR A 467 8.33 -18.47 -9.36
C THR A 467 8.49 -18.32 -10.87
N GLY A 468 8.25 -19.39 -11.65
CA GLY A 468 8.60 -19.45 -13.07
C GLY A 468 10.11 -19.54 -13.34
N ALA A 469 10.96 -19.44 -12.31
CA ALA A 469 12.41 -19.37 -12.42
C ALA A 469 13.09 -20.75 -12.62
N LYS A 470 12.46 -21.64 -13.39
CA LYS A 470 13.10 -22.90 -13.83
C LYS A 470 14.43 -22.61 -14.57
N SER A 471 14.56 -21.43 -15.17
CA SER A 471 15.77 -20.92 -15.83
C SER A 471 16.85 -20.44 -14.87
N LEU A 472 16.50 -19.86 -13.72
CA LEU A 472 17.48 -19.32 -12.77
C LEU A 472 18.24 -20.46 -12.06
N TYR A 473 17.56 -21.56 -11.74
CA TYR A 473 18.17 -22.66 -10.99
C TYR A 473 18.90 -23.70 -11.84
N ARG A 474 18.53 -23.92 -13.11
CA ARG A 474 19.36 -24.78 -14.00
C ARG A 474 20.80 -24.25 -14.14
N ASN A 475 21.00 -22.95 -13.92
CA ASN A 475 22.33 -22.32 -13.86
C ASN A 475 22.99 -22.44 -12.49
N LEU A 476 22.22 -22.33 -11.39
CA LEU A 476 22.75 -22.51 -10.03
C LEU A 476 23.15 -23.96 -9.76
N ASP A 477 22.37 -24.94 -10.23
CA ASP A 477 22.69 -26.36 -10.11
C ASP A 477 23.94 -26.72 -10.94
N ARG A 478 24.13 -26.07 -12.10
CA ARG A 478 25.37 -26.15 -12.89
C ARG A 478 26.56 -25.50 -12.20
N GLN A 479 26.36 -24.47 -11.37
CA GLN A 479 27.43 -23.82 -10.61
C GLN A 479 27.76 -24.58 -9.32
N ALA A 480 26.76 -25.13 -8.64
CA ALA A 480 26.94 -25.98 -7.46
C ALA A 480 27.61 -27.31 -7.83
N GLY A 481 27.20 -27.93 -8.94
CA GLY A 481 27.83 -29.15 -9.47
C GLY A 481 29.25 -28.99 -10.02
N ARG A 482 29.75 -27.76 -10.18
CA ARG A 482 31.14 -27.51 -10.65
C ARG A 482 32.11 -27.12 -9.54
N ARG A 483 31.70 -27.04 -8.27
CA ARG A 483 32.63 -26.74 -7.16
C ARG A 483 33.01 -27.94 -6.30
N ILE A 484 32.62 -29.15 -6.68
CA ILE A 484 33.07 -30.38 -6.02
C ILE A 484 33.87 -31.19 -7.04
N THR A 485 35.12 -30.81 -7.25
CA THR A 485 36.20 -31.65 -7.81
C THR A 485 37.52 -30.94 -7.52
N PRO A 486 38.31 -31.39 -6.53
CA PRO A 486 39.76 -31.45 -6.68
C PRO A 486 40.14 -32.58 -7.64
#